data_AF-A0A1I7RYI6-F1
#
_entry.id   AF-A0A1I7RYI6-F1
#
_cell.length_a   1.000
_cell.length_b   1.000
_cell.length_c   1.000
_cell.angle_alpha   90.00
_cell.angle_beta   90.00
_cell.angle_gamma   90.00
#
_symmetry.space_group_name_H-M   'P 1'
#
loop_
_entity.id
_entity.type
_entity.pdbx_description
1 polymer ?
#
loop_
_entity_poly.entity_id
_entity_poly.type
_entity_poly.pdbx_seq_one_letter_code
_entity_poly.pdbx_strand_id
1 'polypeptide(L)'
;MKVFFSSFLVLLLAQSVSADESEVRDIIHGLLNKAGVNISKADAHELVLSYRHEAIRLSNKYQLYNIVEPQLEKIDGKFDALKGERNPNGPKLSAIVGSLKALRSQLAAKASELELAFLDVEIDVLSALQNAPTQAIQFAKFKQISVNGNLGLSDARIHELLVNTPLEAYNQAAKVKLNPVRLVKAYNEALLNLDQKHPLSSSLRVLIDSLVELDNAIHPQNKALAPVGKNVIKDQIKLLRDAKSRQDDYLLDHLSGKALSLYESLVDNLLDLKAEIRISIS
;
A
#
# COMPACT_ATOMS: atom_id res chain seq x y z
N MET A 1 1.30 -23.75 -46.27
CA MET A 1 0.75 -24.34 -45.02
C MET A 1 1.42 -23.68 -43.83
N LYS A 2 0.87 -22.55 -43.33
CA LYS A 2 1.31 -21.81 -42.13
C LYS A 2 0.52 -20.50 -42.06
N VAL A 3 -0.65 -20.53 -41.45
CA VAL A 3 -1.36 -19.47 -40.70
C VAL A 3 -2.50 -20.24 -40.01
N PHE A 4 -2.83 -19.96 -38.74
CA PHE A 4 -4.04 -20.39 -37.97
C PHE A 4 -3.81 -20.93 -36.54
N PHE A 5 -2.62 -20.81 -35.94
CA PHE A 5 -2.43 -21.24 -34.53
C PHE A 5 -2.33 -20.12 -33.48
N SER A 6 -2.33 -18.83 -33.88
CA SER A 6 -2.10 -17.73 -32.93
C SER A 6 -3.37 -17.08 -32.36
N SER A 7 -4.54 -17.27 -32.99
CA SER A 7 -5.77 -16.56 -32.60
C SER A 7 -6.75 -17.43 -31.81
N PHE A 8 -6.59 -18.75 -31.84
CA PHE A 8 -7.45 -19.69 -31.11
C PHE A 8 -7.00 -19.91 -29.66
N LEU A 9 -5.68 -19.82 -29.39
CA LEU A 9 -5.11 -19.98 -28.05
C LEU A 9 -5.39 -18.77 -27.14
N VAL A 10 -5.50 -17.57 -27.72
CA VAL A 10 -5.86 -16.34 -27.00
C VAL A 10 -7.38 -16.23 -26.77
N LEU A 11 -8.20 -16.85 -27.63
CA LEU A 11 -9.65 -16.93 -27.43
C LEU A 11 -10.06 -18.00 -26.41
N LEU A 12 -9.31 -19.09 -26.29
CA LEU A 12 -9.52 -20.12 -25.27
C LEU A 12 -9.12 -19.67 -23.85
N LEU A 13 -8.21 -18.71 -23.73
CA LEU A 13 -7.88 -18.07 -22.45
C LEU A 13 -8.92 -17.02 -22.01
N ALA A 14 -9.87 -16.64 -22.88
CA ALA A 14 -10.92 -15.67 -22.60
C ALA A 14 -12.33 -16.30 -22.45
N GLN A 15 -12.49 -17.62 -22.60
CA GLN A 15 -13.80 -18.29 -22.60
C GLN A 15 -14.02 -19.33 -21.49
N SER A 16 -13.11 -19.48 -20.54
CA SER A 16 -13.42 -20.12 -19.27
C SER A 16 -13.30 -19.11 -18.15
N VAL A 17 -14.22 -18.15 -18.09
CA VAL A 17 -14.64 -17.63 -16.78
C VAL A 17 -15.22 -18.85 -16.06
N SER A 18 -14.37 -19.60 -15.37
CA SER A 18 -14.83 -20.76 -14.63
C SER A 18 -15.74 -20.26 -13.51
N ALA A 19 -16.70 -21.09 -13.07
CA ALA A 19 -17.55 -20.75 -11.93
C ALA A 19 -16.70 -20.27 -10.73
N ASP A 20 -15.54 -20.90 -10.52
CA ASP A 20 -14.57 -20.56 -9.48
C ASP A 20 -14.05 -19.11 -9.56
N GLU A 21 -13.76 -18.58 -10.76
CA GLU A 21 -13.26 -17.19 -10.90
C GLU A 21 -14.31 -16.14 -10.54
N SER A 22 -15.58 -16.44 -10.86
CA SER A 22 -16.69 -15.56 -10.51
C SER A 22 -16.93 -15.50 -9.00
N GLU A 23 -16.56 -16.56 -8.28
CA GLU A 23 -16.73 -16.71 -6.84
C GLU A 23 -15.59 -16.06 -6.06
N VAL A 24 -14.32 -16.25 -6.49
CA VAL A 24 -13.16 -15.57 -5.89
C VAL A 24 -13.30 -14.05 -6.02
N ARG A 25 -13.79 -13.57 -7.18
CA ARG A 25 -14.15 -12.16 -7.39
C ARG A 25 -15.13 -11.66 -6.34
N ASP A 26 -16.22 -12.39 -6.11
CA ASP A 26 -17.28 -11.95 -5.19
C ASP A 26 -16.80 -11.91 -3.74
N ILE A 27 -15.88 -12.80 -3.36
CA ILE A 27 -15.19 -12.76 -2.07
C ILE A 27 -14.33 -11.49 -1.96
N ILE A 28 -13.44 -11.24 -2.92
CA ILE A 28 -12.55 -10.07 -2.89
C ILE A 28 -13.34 -8.76 -2.92
N HIS A 29 -14.38 -8.67 -3.76
CA HIS A 29 -15.31 -7.55 -3.78
C HIS A 29 -15.98 -7.33 -2.41
N GLY A 30 -16.43 -8.41 -1.76
CA GLY A 30 -17.02 -8.35 -0.42
C GLY A 30 -16.02 -7.89 0.66
N LEU A 31 -14.76 -8.34 0.60
CA LEU A 31 -13.69 -7.93 1.51
C LEU A 31 -13.38 -6.43 1.36
N LEU A 32 -13.23 -5.96 0.12
CA LEU A 32 -12.89 -4.56 -0.19
C LEU A 32 -14.03 -3.61 0.20
N ASN A 33 -15.28 -3.95 -0.10
CA ASN A 33 -16.43 -3.14 0.32
C ASN A 33 -16.56 -3.05 1.85
N LYS A 34 -16.27 -4.14 2.58
CA LYS A 34 -16.23 -4.11 4.06
C LYS A 34 -15.13 -3.20 4.59
N ALA A 35 -14.02 -3.05 3.86
CA ALA A 35 -12.94 -2.13 4.17
C ALA A 35 -13.20 -0.69 3.70
N GLY A 36 -14.40 -0.38 3.19
CA GLY A 36 -14.77 0.95 2.68
C GLY A 36 -14.25 1.24 1.26
N VAL A 37 -13.64 0.26 0.59
CA VAL A 37 -13.14 0.39 -0.78
C VAL A 37 -14.25 0.00 -1.75
N ASN A 38 -15.07 0.98 -2.11
CA ASN A 38 -16.11 0.81 -3.12
C ASN A 38 -15.47 0.66 -4.50
N ILE A 39 -15.47 -0.56 -5.02
CA ILE A 39 -15.04 -0.91 -6.37
C ILE A 39 -16.14 -1.71 -7.06
N SER A 40 -16.15 -1.73 -8.39
CA SER A 40 -17.10 -2.57 -9.11
C SER A 40 -16.71 -4.04 -9.00
N LYS A 41 -17.67 -4.95 -9.23
CA LYS A 41 -17.36 -6.38 -9.39
C LYS A 41 -16.39 -6.62 -10.54
N ALA A 42 -16.42 -5.78 -11.59
CA ALA A 42 -15.50 -5.89 -12.73
C ALA A 42 -14.05 -5.58 -12.29
N ASP A 43 -13.83 -4.49 -11.57
CA ASP A 43 -12.50 -4.14 -11.05
C ASP A 43 -11.97 -5.20 -10.08
N ALA A 44 -12.86 -5.76 -9.24
CA ALA A 44 -12.51 -6.86 -8.34
C ALA A 44 -12.09 -8.10 -9.13
N HIS A 45 -12.76 -8.37 -10.25
CA HIS A 45 -12.45 -9.50 -11.12
C HIS A 45 -11.10 -9.30 -11.82
N GLU A 46 -10.80 -8.08 -12.27
CA GLU A 46 -9.51 -7.75 -12.86
C GLU A 46 -8.35 -7.98 -11.89
N LEU A 47 -8.52 -7.65 -10.60
CA LEU A 47 -7.53 -7.98 -9.56
C LEU A 47 -7.28 -9.50 -9.47
N VAL A 48 -8.35 -10.31 -9.44
CA VAL A 48 -8.26 -11.78 -9.38
C VAL A 48 -7.58 -12.35 -10.64
N LEU A 49 -8.02 -11.93 -11.81
CA LEU A 49 -7.48 -12.41 -13.08
C LEU A 49 -6.02 -12.00 -13.27
N SER A 50 -5.63 -10.83 -12.77
CA SER A 50 -4.29 -10.29 -12.94
C SER A 50 -3.22 -11.19 -12.33
N TYR A 51 -3.39 -11.66 -11.09
CA TYR A 51 -2.36 -12.49 -10.46
C TYR A 51 -2.29 -13.91 -11.07
N ARG A 52 -3.44 -14.52 -11.41
CA ARG A 52 -3.50 -15.87 -12.00
C ARG A 52 -2.87 -15.87 -13.39
N HIS A 53 -3.29 -14.95 -14.26
CA HIS A 53 -2.72 -14.82 -15.59
C HIS A 53 -1.24 -14.51 -15.54
N GLU A 54 -0.80 -13.62 -14.65
CA GLU A 54 0.62 -13.27 -14.54
C GLU A 54 1.46 -14.45 -14.03
N ALA A 55 0.98 -15.19 -13.03
CA ALA A 55 1.67 -16.38 -12.54
C ALA A 55 1.82 -17.45 -13.63
N ILE A 56 0.77 -17.73 -14.41
CA ILE A 56 0.80 -18.67 -15.53
C ILE A 56 1.71 -18.17 -16.65
N ARG A 57 1.65 -16.87 -16.98
CA ARG A 57 2.50 -16.26 -18.01
C ARG A 57 3.97 -16.41 -17.64
N LEU A 58 4.33 -16.10 -16.39
CA LEU A 58 5.69 -16.24 -15.88
C LEU A 58 6.12 -17.70 -15.78
N SER A 59 5.24 -18.61 -15.34
CA SER A 59 5.55 -20.03 -15.28
C SER A 59 5.85 -20.60 -16.66
N ASN A 60 5.09 -20.21 -17.68
CA ASN A 60 5.33 -20.64 -19.06
C ASN A 60 6.62 -20.03 -19.62
N LYS A 61 6.86 -18.75 -19.38
CA LYS A 61 8.09 -18.07 -19.80
C LYS A 61 9.36 -18.70 -19.22
N TYR A 62 9.32 -19.09 -17.94
CA TYR A 62 10.48 -19.63 -17.23
C TYR A 62 10.47 -21.16 -17.06
N GLN A 63 9.53 -21.87 -17.72
CA GLN A 63 9.38 -23.33 -17.67
C GLN A 63 9.17 -23.88 -16.25
N LEU A 64 8.43 -23.15 -15.42
CA LEU A 64 8.09 -23.51 -14.03
C LEU A 64 6.67 -24.07 -13.90
N TYR A 65 5.99 -24.39 -15.01
CA TYR A 65 4.58 -24.79 -15.05
C TYR A 65 4.23 -25.88 -14.03
N ASN A 66 4.98 -26.99 -14.03
CA ASN A 66 4.78 -28.13 -13.12
C ASN A 66 4.93 -27.79 -11.63
N ILE A 67 5.55 -26.64 -11.31
CA ILE A 67 5.76 -26.16 -9.94
C ILE A 67 4.68 -25.15 -9.55
N VAL A 68 4.34 -24.25 -10.48
CA VAL A 68 3.46 -23.09 -10.24
C VAL A 68 1.98 -23.47 -10.33
N GLU A 69 1.57 -24.24 -11.33
CA GLU A 69 0.15 -24.59 -11.54
C GLU A 69 -0.46 -25.31 -10.32
N PRO A 70 0.17 -26.36 -9.74
CA PRO A 70 -0.39 -27.02 -8.55
C PRO A 70 -0.46 -26.11 -7.32
N GLN A 71 0.29 -25.00 -7.29
CA GLN A 71 0.22 -24.02 -6.21
C GLN A 71 -0.92 -23.03 -6.42
N LEU A 72 -1.18 -22.63 -7.67
CA LEU A 72 -2.33 -21.80 -8.00
C LEU A 72 -3.63 -22.53 -7.65
N GLU A 73 -3.77 -23.81 -8.03
CA GLU A 73 -4.93 -24.62 -7.65
C GLU A 73 -5.12 -24.70 -6.12
N LYS A 74 -4.02 -24.85 -5.37
CA LYS A 74 -4.07 -24.83 -3.90
C LYS A 74 -4.44 -23.48 -3.32
N ILE A 75 -4.07 -22.38 -3.97
CA ILE A 75 -4.45 -21.02 -3.56
C ILE A 75 -5.95 -20.82 -3.82
N ASP A 76 -6.43 -21.22 -4.99
CA ASP A 76 -7.84 -21.12 -5.37
C ASP A 76 -8.72 -21.93 -4.40
N GLY A 77 -8.34 -23.18 -4.11
CA GLY A 77 -9.04 -24.00 -3.11
C GLY A 77 -9.03 -23.41 -1.68
N LYS A 78 -8.08 -22.53 -1.35
CA LYS A 78 -8.09 -21.77 -0.09
C LYS A 78 -9.06 -20.59 -0.11
N PHE A 79 -9.26 -19.96 -1.27
CA PHE A 79 -10.31 -18.95 -1.41
C PHE A 79 -11.69 -19.58 -1.21
N ASP A 80 -11.92 -20.80 -1.70
CA ASP A 80 -13.17 -21.52 -1.44
C ASP A 80 -13.44 -21.73 0.05
N ALA A 81 -12.39 -21.99 0.83
CA ALA A 81 -12.51 -22.17 2.28
C ALA A 81 -12.94 -20.88 3.03
N LEU A 82 -12.88 -19.71 2.40
CA LEU A 82 -13.43 -18.46 2.95
C LEU A 82 -14.95 -18.36 2.83
N LYS A 83 -15.59 -19.23 2.03
CA LYS A 83 -17.05 -19.24 1.87
C LYS A 83 -17.73 -19.56 3.21
N GLY A 84 -18.66 -18.70 3.63
CA GLY A 84 -19.42 -18.88 4.86
C GLY A 84 -18.62 -18.66 6.16
N GLU A 85 -17.37 -18.20 6.07
CA GLU A 85 -16.61 -17.83 7.26
C GLU A 85 -17.27 -16.66 7.99
N ARG A 86 -17.31 -16.78 9.32
CA ARG A 86 -17.74 -15.66 10.17
C ARG A 86 -16.69 -14.55 10.16
N ASN A 87 -15.41 -14.90 10.06
CA ASN A 87 -14.30 -13.94 10.00
C ASN A 87 -13.44 -14.19 8.74
N PRO A 88 -13.90 -13.73 7.56
CA PRO A 88 -13.19 -13.98 6.30
C PRO A 88 -11.84 -13.25 6.24
N ASN A 89 -11.58 -12.25 7.09
CA ASN A 89 -10.31 -11.53 7.14
C ASN A 89 -9.28 -12.22 8.05
N GLY A 90 -9.63 -13.33 8.72
CA GLY A 90 -8.84 -13.97 9.77
C GLY A 90 -7.74 -14.94 9.28
N PRO A 91 -7.54 -16.07 9.99
CA PRO A 91 -6.47 -17.04 9.69
C PRO A 91 -6.50 -17.60 8.27
N LYS A 92 -7.69 -17.75 7.65
CA LYS A 92 -7.80 -18.29 6.29
C LYS A 92 -7.29 -17.30 5.23
N LEU A 93 -7.60 -16.01 5.34
CA LEU A 93 -7.01 -14.99 4.48
C LEU A 93 -5.48 -14.93 4.68
N SER A 94 -5.04 -15.08 5.94
CA SER A 94 -3.61 -15.18 6.28
C SER A 94 -2.92 -16.33 5.53
N ALA A 95 -3.58 -17.49 5.43
CA ALA A 95 -3.05 -18.67 4.74
C ALA A 95 -3.01 -18.51 3.21
N ILE A 96 -3.90 -17.70 2.63
CA ILE A 96 -3.90 -17.31 1.21
C ILE A 96 -2.72 -16.37 0.94
N VAL A 97 -2.61 -15.29 1.71
CA VAL A 97 -1.50 -14.32 1.62
C VAL A 97 -0.15 -15.03 1.77
N GLY A 98 -0.02 -15.95 2.73
CA GLY A 98 1.19 -16.75 2.93
C GLY A 98 1.54 -17.60 1.71
N SER A 99 0.55 -18.21 1.06
CA SER A 99 0.77 -18.98 -0.17
C SER A 99 1.13 -18.11 -1.38
N LEU A 100 0.50 -16.95 -1.53
CA LEU A 100 0.87 -15.99 -2.59
C LEU A 100 2.31 -15.49 -2.41
N LYS A 101 2.73 -15.19 -1.18
CA LYS A 101 4.13 -14.81 -0.86
C LYS A 101 5.12 -15.93 -1.19
N ALA A 102 4.76 -17.19 -0.93
CA ALA A 102 5.59 -18.34 -1.28
C ALA A 102 5.72 -18.50 -2.80
N LEU A 103 4.60 -18.41 -3.53
CA LEU A 103 4.58 -18.46 -5.00
C LEU A 103 5.43 -17.32 -5.60
N ARG A 104 5.25 -16.09 -5.12
CA ARG A 104 6.03 -14.92 -5.52
C ARG A 104 7.53 -15.14 -5.30
N SER A 105 7.91 -15.71 -4.15
CA SER A 105 9.32 -16.00 -3.83
C SER A 105 9.95 -17.02 -4.77
N GLN A 106 9.18 -18.02 -5.22
CA GLN A 106 9.66 -19.00 -6.20
C GLN A 106 9.84 -18.38 -7.58
N LEU A 107 8.86 -17.58 -8.03
CA LEU A 107 8.95 -16.87 -9.31
C LEU A 107 10.11 -15.87 -9.31
N ALA A 108 10.39 -15.21 -8.19
CA ALA A 108 11.49 -14.26 -8.03
C ALA A 108 12.89 -14.85 -8.26
N ALA A 109 13.04 -16.18 -8.24
CA ALA A 109 14.29 -16.83 -8.62
C ALA A 109 14.64 -16.64 -10.12
N LYS A 110 13.67 -16.24 -10.94
CA LYS A 110 13.82 -16.10 -12.40
C LYS A 110 13.20 -14.81 -12.97
N ALA A 111 12.09 -14.34 -12.39
CA ALA A 111 11.38 -13.14 -12.83
C ALA A 111 11.99 -11.87 -12.23
N SER A 112 11.95 -10.78 -13.00
CA SER A 112 12.32 -9.45 -12.52
C SER A 112 11.27 -8.87 -11.56
N GLU A 113 11.63 -7.86 -10.76
CA GLU A 113 10.66 -7.16 -9.90
C GLU A 113 9.50 -6.58 -10.72
N LEU A 114 9.78 -5.97 -11.89
CA LEU A 114 8.72 -5.41 -12.75
C LEU A 114 7.68 -6.47 -13.15
N GLU A 115 8.13 -7.68 -13.46
CA GLU A 115 7.27 -8.80 -13.81
C GLU A 115 6.43 -9.31 -12.64
N LEU A 116 6.89 -9.11 -11.40
CA LEU A 116 6.18 -9.54 -10.20
C LEU A 116 5.18 -8.50 -9.68
N ALA A 117 5.12 -7.32 -10.29
CA ALA A 117 4.32 -6.19 -9.79
C ALA A 117 2.84 -6.56 -9.57
N PHE A 118 2.21 -7.33 -10.47
CA PHE A 118 0.82 -7.76 -10.32
C PHE A 118 0.61 -8.73 -9.15
N LEU A 119 1.57 -9.62 -8.87
CA LEU A 119 1.51 -10.47 -7.67
C LEU A 119 1.74 -9.65 -6.40
N ASP A 120 2.66 -8.69 -6.45
CA ASP A 120 2.97 -7.80 -5.32
C ASP A 120 1.72 -6.94 -4.95
N VAL A 121 0.96 -6.45 -5.94
CA VAL A 121 -0.34 -5.76 -5.73
C VAL A 121 -1.28 -6.60 -4.88
N GLU A 122 -1.59 -7.81 -5.34
CA GLU A 122 -2.58 -8.67 -4.70
C GLU A 122 -2.14 -9.04 -3.28
N ILE A 123 -0.85 -9.35 -3.11
CA ILE A 123 -0.27 -9.63 -1.80
C ILE A 123 -0.43 -8.44 -0.85
N ASP A 124 -0.10 -7.22 -1.29
CA ASP A 124 -0.17 -6.03 -0.45
C ASP A 124 -1.62 -5.66 -0.10
N VAL A 125 -2.54 -5.75 -1.06
CA VAL A 125 -3.98 -5.48 -0.86
C VAL A 125 -4.58 -6.49 0.12
N LEU A 126 -4.40 -7.79 -0.11
CA LEU A 126 -4.92 -8.82 0.78
C LEU A 126 -4.24 -8.77 2.16
N SER A 127 -2.95 -8.40 2.22
CA SER A 127 -2.27 -8.16 3.50
C SER A 127 -2.92 -7.00 4.26
N ALA A 128 -3.28 -5.91 3.59
CA ALA A 128 -3.94 -4.76 4.24
C ALA A 128 -5.36 -5.08 4.76
N LEU A 129 -6.04 -6.05 4.15
CA LEU A 129 -7.37 -6.54 4.58
C LEU A 129 -7.32 -7.56 5.71
N GLN A 130 -6.16 -8.17 5.96
CA GLN A 130 -5.97 -9.23 6.95
C GLN A 130 -6.14 -8.71 8.38
N ASN A 131 -6.87 -9.46 9.21
CA ASN A 131 -6.90 -9.30 10.65
C ASN A 131 -5.63 -9.88 11.27
N ALA A 132 -4.51 -9.20 11.04
CA ALA A 132 -3.21 -9.55 11.59
C ALA A 132 -2.68 -8.48 12.57
N PRO A 133 -1.81 -8.85 13.52
CA PRO A 133 -1.27 -7.90 14.50
C PRO A 133 -0.63 -6.67 13.85
N THR A 134 0.11 -6.86 12.75
CA THR A 134 0.76 -5.77 12.01
C THR A 134 -0.25 -4.74 11.49
N GLN A 135 -1.34 -5.20 10.86
CA GLN A 135 -2.40 -4.35 10.32
C GLN A 135 -3.18 -3.64 11.43
N ALA A 136 -3.45 -4.34 12.54
CA ALA A 136 -4.05 -3.73 13.73
C ALA A 136 -3.16 -2.59 14.29
N ILE A 137 -1.83 -2.78 14.28
CA ILE A 137 -0.88 -1.73 14.68
C ILE A 137 -0.90 -0.56 13.68
N GLN A 138 -0.86 -0.81 12.36
CA GLN A 138 -0.94 0.24 11.35
C GLN A 138 -2.22 1.07 11.50
N PHE A 139 -3.35 0.39 11.67
CA PHE A 139 -4.65 1.02 11.92
C PHE A 139 -4.63 1.86 13.20
N ALA A 140 -4.14 1.30 14.31
CA ALA A 140 -4.06 2.02 15.58
C ALA A 140 -3.18 3.26 15.49
N LYS A 141 -2.04 3.19 14.80
CA LYS A 141 -1.15 4.34 14.58
C LYS A 141 -1.81 5.42 13.73
N PHE A 142 -2.48 5.04 12.65
CA PHE A 142 -3.21 5.99 11.82
C PHE A 142 -4.38 6.64 12.58
N LYS A 143 -5.08 5.86 13.42
CA LYS A 143 -6.14 6.36 14.30
C LYS A 143 -5.61 7.36 15.31
N GLN A 144 -4.42 7.13 15.88
CA GLN A 144 -3.77 8.10 16.75
C GLN A 144 -3.43 9.41 16.01
N ILE A 145 -2.98 9.35 14.76
CA ILE A 145 -2.78 10.56 13.94
C ILE A 145 -4.12 11.29 13.75
N SER A 146 -5.19 10.58 13.41
CA SER A 146 -6.52 11.18 13.22
C SER A 146 -7.02 11.91 14.47
N VAL A 147 -6.88 11.28 15.64
CA VAL A 147 -7.31 11.85 16.93
C VAL A 147 -6.44 13.06 17.30
N ASN A 148 -5.11 12.91 17.30
CA ASN A 148 -4.20 13.97 17.73
C ASN A 148 -4.17 15.14 16.73
N GLY A 149 -4.30 14.87 15.43
CA GLY A 149 -4.40 15.89 14.38
C GLY A 149 -5.79 16.49 14.23
N ASN A 150 -6.77 16.06 15.04
CA ASN A 150 -8.17 16.47 14.97
C ASN A 150 -8.78 16.31 13.55
N LEU A 151 -8.40 15.25 12.83
CA LEU A 151 -8.80 15.03 11.44
C LEU A 151 -10.25 14.52 11.30
N GLY A 152 -10.84 13.98 12.37
CA GLY A 152 -12.21 13.48 12.37
C GLY A 152 -12.43 12.27 11.45
N LEU A 153 -11.39 11.49 11.13
CA LEU A 153 -11.52 10.33 10.25
C LEU A 153 -12.24 9.18 10.97
N SER A 154 -13.21 8.58 10.28
CA SER A 154 -13.86 7.35 10.73
C SER A 154 -12.95 6.14 10.56
N ASP A 155 -13.21 5.08 11.34
CA ASP A 155 -12.48 3.80 11.24
C ASP A 155 -12.56 3.23 9.80
N ALA A 156 -13.72 3.35 9.14
CA ALA A 156 -13.88 2.94 7.74
C ALA A 156 -12.97 3.73 6.79
N ARG A 157 -12.84 5.05 6.97
CA ARG A 157 -11.96 5.88 6.13
C ARG A 157 -10.49 5.56 6.35
N ILE A 158 -10.09 5.22 7.58
CA ILE A 158 -8.71 4.80 7.87
C ILE A 158 -8.39 3.49 7.14
N HIS A 159 -9.28 2.49 7.23
CA HIS A 159 -9.13 1.25 6.48
C HIS A 159 -9.05 1.48 4.97
N GLU A 160 -9.91 2.34 4.45
CA GLU A 160 -9.91 2.70 3.04
C GLU A 160 -8.56 3.29 2.60
N LEU A 161 -7.98 4.21 3.38
CA LEU A 161 -6.67 4.81 3.07
C LEU A 161 -5.55 3.76 3.04
N LEU A 162 -5.53 2.85 4.01
CA LEU A 162 -4.53 1.78 4.09
C LEU A 162 -4.60 0.82 2.89
N VAL A 163 -5.81 0.51 2.40
CA VAL A 163 -6.02 -0.40 1.27
C VAL A 163 -5.85 0.29 -0.08
N ASN A 164 -6.32 1.54 -0.22
CA ASN A 164 -6.23 2.26 -1.49
C ASN A 164 -4.81 2.75 -1.81
N THR A 165 -3.95 2.95 -0.80
CA THR A 165 -2.55 3.35 -1.02
C THR A 165 -1.79 2.38 -1.94
N PRO A 166 -1.73 1.05 -1.66
CA PRO A 166 -1.10 0.11 -2.58
C PRO A 166 -1.86 0.05 -3.92
N LEU A 167 -3.19 0.00 -3.94
CA LEU A 167 -3.98 -0.05 -5.19
C LEU A 167 -3.63 1.11 -6.14
N GLU A 168 -3.63 2.35 -5.64
CA GLU A 168 -3.27 3.52 -6.44
C GLU A 168 -1.81 3.46 -6.89
N ALA A 169 -0.89 3.12 -5.98
CA ALA A 169 0.53 3.05 -6.27
C ALA A 169 0.81 2.16 -7.48
N TYR A 170 0.31 0.92 -7.48
CA TYR A 170 0.57 -0.02 -8.56
C TYR A 170 -0.17 0.33 -9.86
N ASN A 171 -1.40 0.83 -9.78
CA ASN A 171 -2.17 1.26 -10.95
C ASN A 171 -1.47 2.41 -11.70
N GLN A 172 -0.88 3.37 -10.97
CA GLN A 172 -0.13 4.46 -11.60
C GLN A 172 1.26 4.00 -12.05
N ALA A 173 1.93 3.17 -11.26
CA ALA A 173 3.26 2.66 -11.58
C ALA A 173 3.27 1.82 -12.88
N ALA A 174 2.20 1.09 -13.18
CA ALA A 174 2.03 0.37 -14.44
C ALA A 174 2.12 1.30 -15.67
N LYS A 175 1.58 2.52 -15.59
CA LYS A 175 1.61 3.51 -16.69
C LYS A 175 3.01 4.09 -16.92
N VAL A 176 3.81 4.15 -15.86
CA VAL A 176 5.20 4.63 -15.92
C VAL A 176 6.23 3.50 -16.00
N LYS A 177 5.78 2.23 -16.07
CA LYS A 177 6.60 1.00 -16.13
C LYS A 177 7.58 0.90 -14.95
N LEU A 178 7.09 1.16 -13.76
CA LEU A 178 7.81 1.03 -12.49
C LEU A 178 7.13 -0.07 -11.63
N ASN A 179 7.89 -0.79 -10.81
CA ASN A 179 7.32 -1.54 -9.69
C ASN A 179 7.47 -0.70 -8.40
N PRO A 180 6.38 -0.27 -7.75
CA PRO A 180 6.42 0.57 -6.55
C PRO A 180 6.61 -0.21 -5.25
N VAL A 181 6.81 -1.54 -5.28
CA VAL A 181 6.87 -2.42 -4.09
C VAL A 181 7.80 -1.90 -2.99
N ARG A 182 8.99 -1.40 -3.37
CA ARG A 182 9.96 -0.89 -2.40
C ARG A 182 9.47 0.39 -1.71
N LEU A 183 8.76 1.25 -2.45
CA LEU A 183 8.20 2.50 -1.96
C LEU A 183 6.96 2.26 -1.09
N VAL A 184 6.08 1.34 -1.50
CA VAL A 184 4.94 0.89 -0.68
C VAL A 184 5.41 0.25 0.61
N LYS A 185 6.48 -0.56 0.56
CA LYS A 185 7.12 -1.13 1.75
C LYS A 185 7.70 -0.05 2.66
N ALA A 186 8.43 0.93 2.11
CA ALA A 186 8.98 2.03 2.89
C ALA A 186 7.88 2.85 3.59
N TYR A 187 6.76 3.11 2.91
CA TYR A 187 5.57 3.72 3.50
C TYR A 187 5.02 2.89 4.67
N ASN A 188 4.82 1.58 4.47
CA ASN A 188 4.30 0.70 5.50
C ASN A 188 5.23 0.62 6.72
N GLU A 189 6.54 0.58 6.50
CA GLU A 189 7.56 0.61 7.55
C GLU A 189 7.58 1.94 8.29
N ALA A 190 7.48 3.07 7.59
CA ALA A 190 7.39 4.39 8.22
C ALA A 190 6.15 4.51 9.12
N LEU A 191 4.99 4.00 8.65
CA LEU A 191 3.78 3.95 9.45
C LEU A 191 3.96 3.05 10.68
N LEU A 192 4.59 1.88 10.52
CA LEU A 192 4.88 0.96 11.61
C LEU A 192 5.94 1.48 12.60
N ASN A 193 6.77 2.44 12.21
CA ASN A 193 7.78 3.05 13.08
C ASN A 193 7.32 4.34 13.76
N LEU A 194 6.10 4.80 13.48
CA LEU A 194 5.54 6.01 14.09
C LEU A 194 5.44 5.89 15.61
N ASP A 195 5.88 6.89 16.35
CA ASP A 195 5.77 6.88 17.82
C ASP A 195 4.29 6.99 18.22
N GLN A 196 3.77 5.95 18.88
CA GLN A 196 2.37 5.93 19.29
C GLN A 196 2.06 6.96 20.39
N LYS A 197 3.04 7.34 21.22
CA LYS A 197 2.86 8.36 22.26
C LYS A 197 2.93 9.77 21.70
N HIS A 198 3.72 9.97 20.64
CA HIS A 198 3.91 11.26 19.98
C HIS A 198 3.67 11.14 18.47
N PRO A 199 2.43 10.84 18.04
CA PRO A 199 2.13 10.45 16.66
C PRO A 199 2.28 11.57 15.63
N LEU A 200 2.40 12.83 16.05
CA LEU A 200 2.59 13.99 15.17
C LEU A 200 4.06 14.47 15.08
N SER A 201 4.97 13.81 15.80
CA SER A 201 6.39 14.16 15.95
C SER A 201 7.22 14.07 14.65
N SER A 202 8.55 14.03 14.77
CA SER A 202 9.46 13.80 13.63
C SER A 202 9.16 12.48 12.89
N SER A 203 8.63 11.47 13.58
CA SER A 203 8.24 10.20 12.95
C SER A 203 7.08 10.34 11.95
N LEU A 204 6.17 11.30 12.15
CA LEU A 204 5.15 11.64 11.16
C LEU A 204 5.77 12.26 9.90
N ARG A 205 6.84 13.04 10.04
CA ARG A 205 7.56 13.61 8.88
C ARG A 205 8.13 12.50 8.00
N VAL A 206 8.74 11.47 8.59
CA VAL A 206 9.25 10.30 7.85
C VAL A 206 8.14 9.60 7.07
N LEU A 207 6.95 9.45 7.66
CA LEU A 207 5.77 8.91 6.98
C LEU A 207 5.35 9.80 5.79
N ILE A 208 5.24 11.11 6.01
CA ILE A 208 4.89 12.07 4.95
C ILE A 208 5.92 12.01 3.81
N ASP A 209 7.21 12.00 4.14
CA ASP A 209 8.29 11.97 3.15
C ASP A 209 8.26 10.69 2.32
N SER A 210 8.00 9.53 2.96
CA SER A 210 7.85 8.25 2.24
C SER A 210 6.66 8.25 1.27
N LEU A 211 5.53 8.89 1.64
CA LEU A 211 4.38 9.05 0.75
C LEU A 211 4.68 10.02 -0.39
N VAL A 212 5.38 11.12 -0.11
CA VAL A 212 5.79 12.09 -1.13
C VAL A 212 6.76 11.44 -2.13
N GLU A 213 7.69 10.62 -1.66
CA GLU A 213 8.59 9.85 -2.53
C GLU A 213 7.80 8.89 -3.42
N LEU A 214 6.84 8.15 -2.83
CA LEU A 214 5.94 7.27 -3.57
C LEU A 214 5.15 8.05 -4.63
N ASP A 215 4.53 9.16 -4.26
CA ASP A 215 3.75 10.03 -5.15
C ASP A 215 4.60 10.55 -6.32
N ASN A 216 5.78 11.10 -6.03
CA ASN A 216 6.68 11.61 -7.06
C ASN A 216 7.16 10.53 -8.03
N ALA A 217 7.36 9.30 -7.55
CA ALA A 217 7.80 8.19 -8.38
C ALA A 217 6.71 7.73 -9.37
N ILE A 218 5.45 7.70 -8.94
CA ILE A 218 4.32 7.22 -9.75
C ILE A 218 3.62 8.33 -10.55
N HIS A 219 3.75 9.59 -10.12
CA HIS A 219 3.26 10.80 -10.78
C HIS A 219 4.41 11.75 -11.18
N PRO A 220 5.33 11.34 -12.08
CA PRO A 220 6.46 12.18 -12.44
C PRO A 220 5.98 13.47 -13.14
N GLN A 221 6.44 14.61 -12.64
CA GLN A 221 6.00 15.96 -13.03
C GLN A 221 6.11 16.30 -14.53
N ASN A 222 6.85 15.50 -15.30
CA ASN A 222 7.15 15.74 -16.72
C ASN A 222 6.36 14.86 -17.71
N LYS A 223 5.41 14.02 -17.28
CA LYS A 223 4.63 13.19 -18.21
C LYS A 223 3.21 13.71 -18.37
N ALA A 224 2.74 13.76 -19.62
CA ALA A 224 1.33 13.96 -20.03
C ALA A 224 0.35 12.90 -19.47
N LEU A 225 0.80 12.06 -18.54
CA LEU A 225 -0.01 11.16 -17.75
C LEU A 225 -0.69 12.00 -16.66
N ALA A 226 -1.78 12.66 -17.01
CA ALA A 226 -2.69 13.20 -16.03
C ALA A 226 -3.02 12.10 -15.01
N PRO A 227 -3.17 12.41 -13.70
CA PRO A 227 -3.57 11.42 -12.72
C PRO A 227 -4.94 10.86 -13.12
N VAL A 228 -4.95 9.64 -13.66
CA VAL A 228 -6.18 8.91 -13.97
C VAL A 228 -6.39 7.95 -12.80
N GLY A 229 -7.24 8.31 -11.84
CA GLY A 229 -7.50 7.50 -10.64
C GLY A 229 -7.98 8.32 -9.44
N LYS A 230 -8.21 7.61 -8.31
CA LYS A 230 -8.47 8.22 -7.00
C LYS A 230 -7.14 8.83 -6.52
N ASN A 231 -7.08 10.11 -6.19
CA ASN A 231 -5.86 10.80 -5.71
C ASN A 231 -5.60 10.53 -4.21
N VAL A 232 -5.71 9.28 -3.77
CA VAL A 232 -5.70 8.90 -2.36
C VAL A 232 -4.36 9.18 -1.70
N ILE A 233 -3.24 8.87 -2.37
CA ILE A 233 -1.89 9.14 -1.85
C ILE A 233 -1.71 10.64 -1.62
N LYS A 234 -2.09 11.48 -2.60
CA LYS A 234 -2.00 12.94 -2.49
C LYS A 234 -2.91 13.50 -1.41
N ASP A 235 -4.15 13.00 -1.31
CA ASP A 235 -5.09 13.38 -0.26
C ASP A 235 -4.57 12.98 1.13
N GLN A 236 -3.96 11.81 1.24
CA GLN A 236 -3.35 11.34 2.46
C GLN A 236 -2.14 12.20 2.86
N ILE A 237 -1.27 12.56 1.90
CA ILE A 237 -0.17 13.52 2.15
C ILE A 237 -0.72 14.83 2.71
N LYS A 238 -1.78 15.38 2.09
CA LYS A 238 -2.41 16.61 2.55
C LYS A 238 -2.96 16.46 3.97
N LEU A 239 -3.73 15.41 4.24
CA LEU A 239 -4.29 15.12 5.57
C LEU A 239 -3.21 15.03 6.65
N LEU A 240 -2.10 14.34 6.37
CA LEU A 240 -1.00 14.20 7.32
C LEU A 240 -0.24 15.52 7.53
N ARG A 241 -0.10 16.34 6.49
CA ARG A 241 0.46 17.70 6.60
C ARG A 241 -0.44 18.62 7.42
N ASP A 242 -1.75 18.56 7.21
CA ASP A 242 -2.75 19.31 7.98
C ASP A 242 -2.75 18.89 9.46
N ALA A 243 -2.61 17.59 9.74
CA ALA A 243 -2.43 17.09 11.11
C ALA A 243 -1.15 17.63 11.76
N LYS A 244 -0.06 17.68 10.99
CA LYS A 244 1.23 18.19 11.47
C LYS A 244 1.19 19.70 11.71
N SER A 245 0.63 20.48 10.79
CA SER A 245 0.55 21.94 10.94
C SER A 245 -0.24 22.33 12.18
N ARG A 246 -1.33 21.62 12.49
CA ARG A 246 -2.11 21.85 13.71
C ARG A 246 -1.32 21.61 14.99
N GLN A 247 -0.37 20.67 14.98
CA GLN A 247 0.54 20.49 16.12
C GLN A 247 1.49 21.68 16.23
N ASP A 248 2.06 22.12 15.11
CA ASP A 248 3.00 23.24 15.08
C ASP A 248 2.29 24.54 15.52
N ASP A 249 1.06 24.78 15.06
CA ASP A 249 0.20 25.89 15.48
C ASP A 249 -0.14 25.79 16.98
N TYR A 250 -0.55 24.60 17.47
CA TYR A 250 -0.84 24.39 18.89
C TYR A 250 0.40 24.61 19.77
N LEU A 251 1.58 24.14 19.36
CA LEU A 251 2.83 24.36 20.07
C LEU A 251 3.19 25.85 20.11
N LEU A 252 3.04 26.56 18.99
CA LEU A 252 3.30 28.00 18.92
C LEU A 252 2.31 28.81 19.77
N ASP A 253 1.01 28.45 19.74
CA ASP A 253 -0.04 29.10 20.53
C ASP A 253 0.12 28.84 22.04
N HIS A 254 0.68 27.69 22.43
CA HIS A 254 0.87 27.31 23.84
C HIS A 254 2.29 27.57 24.37
N LEU A 255 3.22 28.00 23.51
CA LEU A 255 4.46 28.66 23.91
C LEU A 255 4.11 30.07 24.42
N SER A 256 3.57 30.15 25.62
CA SER A 256 3.37 31.42 26.34
C SER A 256 4.02 31.37 27.72
N GLY A 257 4.42 32.54 28.23
CA GLY A 257 5.05 32.66 29.54
C GLY A 257 6.46 32.04 29.60
N LYS A 258 6.72 31.26 30.65
CA LYS A 258 8.07 30.76 30.99
C LYS A 258 8.66 29.79 29.95
N ALA A 259 7.82 29.07 29.20
CA ALA A 259 8.28 28.15 28.15
C ALA A 259 8.77 28.89 26.91
N LEU A 260 8.08 29.98 26.52
CA LEU A 260 8.51 30.87 25.45
C LEU A 260 9.81 31.58 25.83
N SER A 261 9.90 32.12 27.06
CA SER A 261 11.12 32.79 27.51
C SER A 261 12.32 31.84 27.61
N LEU A 262 12.09 30.56 27.96
CA LEU A 262 13.10 29.51 27.94
C LEU A 262 13.55 29.21 26.50
N TYR A 263 12.62 29.13 25.55
CA TYR A 263 12.93 28.92 24.14
C TYR A 263 13.73 30.10 23.56
N GLU A 264 13.29 31.34 23.80
CA GLU A 264 13.99 32.56 23.41
C GLU A 264 15.40 32.61 24.01
N SER A 265 15.54 32.38 25.32
CA SER A 265 16.85 32.31 25.98
C SER A 265 17.75 31.22 25.38
N LEU A 266 17.18 30.08 24.96
CA LEU A 266 17.96 29.00 24.36
C LEU A 266 18.44 29.37 22.95
N VAL A 267 17.62 30.09 22.18
CA VAL A 267 17.96 30.61 20.86
C VAL A 267 19.06 31.67 20.97
N ASP A 268 18.93 32.62 21.90
CA ASP A 268 19.93 33.67 22.13
C ASP A 268 21.29 33.07 22.54
N ASN A 269 21.29 32.12 23.47
CA ASN A 269 22.51 31.40 23.87
C ASN A 269 23.15 30.62 22.69
N LEU A 270 22.35 30.07 21.78
CA LEU A 270 22.87 29.38 20.58
C LEU A 270 23.46 30.37 19.57
N LEU A 271 22.92 31.58 19.47
CA LEU A 271 23.47 32.65 18.63
C LEU A 271 24.80 33.15 19.19
N ASP A 272 24.88 33.37 20.50
CA ASP A 272 26.10 33.76 21.19
C ASP A 272 27.19 32.70 21.03
N LEU A 273 26.85 31.43 21.26
CA LEU A 273 27.77 30.30 21.04
C LEU A 273 28.27 30.24 19.60
N LYS A 274 27.39 30.48 18.61
CA LYS A 274 27.79 30.52 17.20
C LYS A 274 28.75 31.68 16.89
N ALA A 275 28.56 32.84 17.54
CA ALA A 275 29.45 33.99 17.41
C ALA A 275 30.82 33.69 18.02
N GLU A 276 30.86 33.11 19.23
CA GLU A 276 32.10 32.69 19.89
C GLU A 276 32.86 31.63 19.09
N ILE A 277 32.17 30.64 18.54
CA ILE A 277 32.78 29.63 17.66
C ILE A 277 33.39 30.30 16.43
N ARG A 278 32.72 31.28 15.80
CA ARG A 278 33.29 32.02 14.67
C ARG A 278 34.56 32.77 15.03
N ILE A 279 34.57 33.42 16.20
CA ILE A 279 35.72 34.19 16.70
C ILE A 279 36.90 33.26 17.03
N SER A 280 36.64 32.06 17.56
CA SER A 280 37.71 31.10 17.89
C SER A 280 38.33 30.39 16.68
N ILE A 281 37.67 30.44 15.52
CA ILE A 281 38.15 29.82 14.26
C ILE A 281 38.83 30.85 13.34
N SER A 282 38.66 32.15 13.59
CA SER A 282 39.30 33.27 12.88
C SER A 282 40.57 33.74 13.55
#